data_AF-A0A672UK62-F1
#
_entry.id   AF-A0A672UK62-F1
#
_cell.length_a   1.000
_cell.length_b   1.000
_cell.length_c   1.000
_cell.angle_alpha   90.00
_cell.angle_beta   90.00
_cell.angle_gamma   90.00
#
_symmetry.space_group_name_H-M   'P 1'
#
loop_
_entity.id
_entity.type
_entity.pdbx_description
1 polymer ?
#
loop_
_entity_poly.entity_id
_entity_poly.type
_entity_poly.pdbx_seq_one_letter_code
_entity_poly.pdbx_strand_id
1 'polypeptide(L)' 'RRFPRGLEVRGQGTREVTGWFEVTVGGSLVHSKKAGDGFVDTEAKLQRIAGAIGMLLPPA' A
#
# COMPACT_ATOMS: atom_id res chain seq x y z
N ARG A 1 2.98 14.68 -3.59
CA ARG A 1 1.89 13.68 -3.73
C ARG A 1 1.98 13.08 -5.13
N ARG A 2 2.05 11.75 -5.29
CA ARG A 2 2.24 11.08 -6.60
C ARG A 2 0.94 10.85 -7.39
N PHE A 3 -0.18 10.69 -6.69
CA PHE A 3 -1.51 10.50 -7.27
C PHE A 3 -2.42 11.64 -6.77
N PRO A 4 -2.57 12.74 -7.53
CA PRO A 4 -3.29 13.92 -7.05
C PRO A 4 -4.81 13.76 -7.06
N ARG A 5 -5.35 12.82 -7.86
CA ARG A 5 -6.80 12.54 -8.00
C ARG A 5 -7.01 11.04 -8.21
N GLY A 6 -8.28 10.59 -8.09
CA GLY A 6 -8.69 9.21 -8.40
C GLY A 6 -8.30 8.15 -7.36
N LEU A 7 -7.73 8.55 -6.23
CA LEU A 7 -7.33 7.64 -5.16
C LEU A 7 -8.13 7.90 -3.89
N GLU A 8 -8.82 6.88 -3.41
CA GLU A 8 -9.38 6.84 -2.06
C GLU A 8 -8.47 5.98 -1.17
N VAL A 9 -8.08 6.50 0.00
CA VAL A 9 -7.25 5.76 0.97
C VAL A 9 -8.05 5.57 2.25
N ARG A 10 -8.21 4.31 2.66
CA ARG A 10 -8.82 3.94 3.94
C ARG A 10 -7.77 3.24 4.81
N GLY A 11 -7.87 3.45 6.12
CA GLY A 11 -7.02 2.77 7.10
C GLY A 11 -7.87 2.25 8.26
N GLN A 12 -7.62 1.02 8.67
CA GLN A 12 -8.24 0.42 9.85
C GLN A 12 -7.14 -0.02 10.82
N GLY A 13 -7.17 0.52 12.03
CA GLY A 13 -6.31 0.03 13.11
C GLY A 13 -6.85 -1.27 13.70
N THR A 14 -5.97 -2.23 13.92
CA THR A 14 -6.28 -3.46 14.66
C THR A 14 -6.06 -3.20 16.15
N ARG A 15 -7.15 -3.13 16.93
CA ARG A 15 -7.10 -2.71 18.36
C ARG A 15 -6.13 -3.52 19.22
N GLU A 16 -6.01 -4.82 18.97
CA GLU A 16 -5.25 -5.75 19.82
C GLU A 16 -3.98 -6.28 19.14
N VAL A 17 -3.74 -5.90 17.89
CA VAL A 17 -2.65 -6.46 17.09
C VAL A 17 -1.65 -5.37 16.74
N THR A 18 -0.44 -5.51 17.25
CA THR A 18 0.67 -4.58 17.02
C THR A 18 1.60 -5.11 15.93
N GLY A 19 2.36 -4.21 15.31
CA GLY A 19 3.34 -4.58 14.28
C GLY A 19 2.75 -4.99 12.92
N TRP A 20 1.42 -5.01 12.78
CA TRP A 20 0.75 -5.25 11.50
C TRP A 20 0.75 -4.01 10.63
N PHE A 21 1.08 -4.23 9.36
CA PHE A 21 0.93 -3.24 8.30
C PHE A 21 0.70 -3.98 6.99
N GLU A 22 -0.51 -3.90 6.48
CA GLU A 22 -0.94 -4.55 5.26
C GLU A 22 -1.48 -3.49 4.31
N VAL A 23 -1.04 -3.55 3.06
CA VAL A 23 -1.48 -2.63 2.01
C VAL A 23 -2.16 -3.45 0.94
N THR A 24 -3.42 -3.12 0.69
CA THR A 24 -4.18 -3.66 -0.43
C THR A 24 -4.46 -2.56 -1.45
N VAL A 25 -4.40 -2.91 -2.73
CA VAL A 25 -4.66 -2.00 -3.85
C VAL A 25 -5.62 -2.72 -4.80
N GLY A 26 -6.81 -2.16 -5.01
CA GLY A 26 -7.87 -2.80 -5.79
C GLY A 26 -8.25 -4.20 -5.29
N GLY A 27 -8.17 -4.43 -3.98
CA GLY A 27 -8.43 -5.74 -3.36
C GLY A 27 -7.24 -6.72 -3.36
N SER A 28 -6.13 -6.40 -4.02
CA SER A 28 -4.92 -7.26 -4.02
C SER A 28 -3.95 -6.85 -2.92
N LEU A 29 -3.42 -7.79 -2.13
CA LEU A 29 -2.36 -7.54 -1.15
C LEU A 29 -1.02 -7.25 -1.85
N VAL A 30 -0.47 -6.06 -1.64
CA VAL A 30 0.76 -5.61 -2.31
C VAL A 30 1.96 -5.48 -1.38
N HIS A 31 1.71 -5.34 -0.07
CA HIS A 31 2.71 -5.35 0.99
C HIS A 31 2.11 -5.95 2.26
N SER A 32 2.84 -6.83 2.94
CA SER A 32 2.49 -7.33 4.27
C SER A 32 3.72 -7.42 5.14
N LYS A 33 3.73 -6.58 6.18
CA LYS A 33 4.74 -6.68 7.24
C LYS A 33 4.67 -8.03 7.96
N LYS A 34 3.47 -8.60 8.09
CA LYS A 34 3.24 -9.92 8.71
C LYS A 34 3.85 -11.06 7.89
N ALA A 35 3.80 -10.96 6.56
CA ALA A 35 4.38 -11.95 5.66
C ALA A 35 5.90 -11.79 5.44
N GLY A 36 6.54 -10.83 6.13
CA GLY A 36 7.99 -10.64 6.08
C GLY A 36 8.48 -9.49 5.21
N ASP A 37 7.60 -8.70 4.59
CA ASP A 37 8.04 -7.53 3.77
C ASP A 37 8.68 -6.41 4.64
N GLY A 38 8.49 -6.49 5.96
CA GLY A 38 9.03 -5.53 6.91
C GLY A 38 8.38 -4.14 6.80
N PHE A 39 9.14 -3.10 7.14
CA PHE A 39 8.71 -1.71 6.95
C PHE A 39 8.84 -1.29 5.48
N VAL A 40 8.05 -0.30 5.05
CA VAL A 40 8.23 0.37 3.75
C VAL A 40 9.30 1.44 3.89
N ASP A 41 10.54 1.00 4.00
CA ASP A 41 11.73 1.81 4.37
C ASP A 41 12.74 1.96 3.24
N THR A 42 12.44 1.41 2.07
CA THR A 42 13.27 1.53 0.87
C THR A 42 12.43 2.06 -0.28
N GLU A 43 13.10 2.74 -1.20
CA GLU A 43 12.46 3.24 -2.42
C GLU A 43 11.83 2.10 -3.22
N ALA A 44 12.47 0.93 -3.29
CA ALA A 44 11.93 -0.24 -3.99
C ALA A 44 10.57 -0.70 -3.43
N LYS A 45 10.42 -0.75 -2.10
CA LYS A 45 9.15 -1.12 -1.46
C LYS A 45 8.08 -0.04 -1.70
N LEU A 46 8.46 1.24 -1.64
CA LEU A 46 7.53 2.33 -1.94
C LEU A 46 7.08 2.31 -3.41
N GLN A 47 8.00 2.07 -4.34
CA GLN A 47 7.74 1.96 -5.78
C GLN A 47 6.84 0.76 -6.11
N ARG A 48 6.97 -0.37 -5.41
CA ARG A 48 6.06 -1.52 -5.56
C ARG A 48 4.62 -1.13 -5.28
N ILE A 49 4.37 -0.46 -4.15
CA ILE A 49 3.02 0.01 -3.78
C ILE A 49 2.52 1.06 -4.78
N ALA A 50 3.36 2.04 -5.12
CA ALA A 50 3.00 3.09 -6.06
C ALA A 50 2.71 2.54 -7.47
N GLY A 51 3.49 1.56 -7.93
CA GLY A 51 3.27 0.88 -9.21
C GLY A 51 1.92 0.17 -9.25
N ALA A 52 1.58 -0.57 -8.19
CA ALA A 52 0.27 -1.20 -8.09
C ALA A 52 -0.89 -0.18 -8.12
N ILE A 53 -0.74 0.97 -7.48
CA ILE A 53 -1.73 2.06 -7.55
C ILE A 53 -1.83 2.59 -8.99
N GLY A 54 -0.69 2.87 -9.62
CA GLY A 54 -0.64 3.40 -10.99
C GLY A 54 -1.30 2.49 -12.02
N MET A 55 -1.22 1.17 -11.85
CA MET A 55 -1.87 0.19 -12.73
C MET A 55 -3.40 0.20 -12.67
N LEU A 56 -4.00 0.72 -11.59
CA LEU A 56 -5.46 0.80 -11.43
C LEU A 56 -6.02 2.19 -11.72
N LEU A 57 -5.16 3.20 -11.86
CA LEU A 57 -5.58 4.53 -12.23
C LEU A 57 -5.60 4.65 -13.76
N PRO A 58 -6.59 5.36 -14.33
CA PRO A 58 -6.55 5.70 -15.73
C PRO A 58 -5.29 6.52 -16.06
N PRO A 59 -4.76 6.43 -17.29
CA PRO A 59 -3.69 7.31 -17.74
C PRO A 59 -4.10 8.77 -17.57
N ALA A 60 -3.12 9.60 -17.18
CA ALA A 60 -3.30 11.02 -16.95
C ALA A 60 -3.55 11.79 -18.25
#